data_AF-A0A2G4G2Z4-F1
#
_entry.id   AF-A0A2G4G2Z4-F1
#
_cell.length_a   1.000
_cell.length_b   1.000
_cell.length_c   1.000
_cell.angle_alpha   90.00
_cell.angle_beta   90.00
_cell.angle_gamma   90.00
#
_symmetry.space_group_name_H-M   'P 1'
#
loop_
_entity.id
_entity.type
_entity.pdbx_description
1 polymer ?
#
loop_
_entity_poly.entity_id
_entity_poly.type
_entity_poly.pdbx_seq_one_letter_code
_entity_poly.pdbx_strand_id
1 'polypeptide(L)'
;MLEARAHQQLKALLRQEGTAPWPHHLSLSRLVARSLRRGDHTLVRIAPGSEPSWWISLLVPLALSECPLAIVVGEAQRQRLLQVELPRLAKAEPSMALACFEGDQAPEAARVWLLSHQQLVAAWQQGWLGERQLVIPEAEQLDALLRQALEVVVTPQHWDQLRRAQPAAESSLLSLHQRLNRRVLSAPRRPNQLVALAPDDEAPLRHLLQLLSPLPAPWPDWLAAKGDGWTSWAQLNPQLLQWQLHRHPLEPLAVLRGLLEGRGAVLLGQLAPGS
;
A
#
# COMPACT_ATOMS: atom_id res chain seq x y z
N MET A 1 -21.02 1.27 -23.50
CA MET A 1 -22.31 1.50 -22.82
C MET A 1 -22.18 1.77 -21.31
N LEU A 2 -21.12 1.32 -20.62
CA LEU A 2 -20.93 1.57 -19.17
C LEU A 2 -20.94 3.06 -18.78
N GLU A 3 -20.30 3.94 -19.54
CA GLU A 3 -20.24 5.38 -19.23
C GLU A 3 -21.61 6.03 -19.29
N ALA A 4 -22.44 5.66 -20.26
CA ALA A 4 -23.79 6.20 -20.41
C ALA A 4 -24.68 5.73 -19.26
N ARG A 5 -24.60 4.45 -18.88
CA ARG A 5 -25.33 3.88 -17.74
C ARG A 5 -24.89 4.54 -16.43
N ALA A 6 -23.58 4.65 -16.19
CA ALA A 6 -23.03 5.32 -15.00
C ALA A 6 -23.44 6.79 -14.93
N HIS A 7 -23.40 7.51 -16.06
CA HIS A 7 -23.84 8.89 -16.14
C HIS A 7 -25.33 9.05 -15.80
N GLN A 8 -26.20 8.23 -16.40
CA GLN A 8 -27.65 8.28 -16.15
C GLN A 8 -27.97 7.94 -14.70
N GLN A 9 -27.35 6.89 -14.15
CA GLN A 9 -27.58 6.47 -12.77
C GLN A 9 -27.08 7.50 -11.76
N LEU A 10 -25.85 8.01 -11.93
CA LEU A 10 -25.34 9.06 -11.05
C LEU A 10 -26.21 10.32 -11.10
N LYS A 11 -26.70 10.71 -12.29
CA LYS A 11 -27.60 11.86 -12.43
C LYS A 11 -28.93 11.65 -11.70
N ALA A 12 -29.46 10.42 -11.69
CA ALA A 12 -30.68 10.09 -10.95
C ALA A 12 -30.44 10.16 -9.43
N LEU A 13 -29.35 9.56 -8.95
CA LEU A 13 -28.95 9.57 -7.54
C LEU A 13 -28.75 11.00 -7.01
N LEU A 14 -27.98 11.82 -7.71
CA LEU A 14 -27.72 13.22 -7.29
C LEU A 14 -28.99 14.06 -7.22
N ARG A 15 -29.99 13.78 -8.06
CA ARG A 15 -31.30 14.46 -8.01
C ARG A 15 -32.10 14.07 -6.76
N GLN A 16 -32.01 12.83 -6.33
CA GLN A 16 -32.69 12.34 -5.12
C GLN A 16 -32.06 12.90 -3.84
N GLU A 17 -30.74 13.08 -3.82
CA GLU A 17 -30.02 13.55 -2.63
C GLU A 17 -30.13 15.06 -2.38
N GLY A 18 -30.56 15.85 -3.37
CA GLY A 18 -30.86 17.28 -3.21
C GLY A 18 -29.68 18.17 -2.76
N THR A 19 -28.44 17.65 -2.77
CA THR A 19 -27.24 18.38 -2.33
C THR A 19 -26.66 19.26 -3.43
N ALA A 20 -25.94 20.32 -3.03
CA ALA A 20 -25.22 21.19 -3.97
C ALA A 20 -24.25 20.32 -4.81
N PRO A 21 -24.46 20.18 -6.13
CA PRO A 21 -23.73 19.18 -6.89
C PRO A 21 -22.28 19.62 -7.07
N TRP A 22 -21.32 18.75 -6.74
CA TRP A 22 -19.96 18.94 -7.22
C TRP A 22 -19.99 18.90 -8.76
N PRO A 23 -19.55 19.96 -9.47
CA PRO A 23 -19.78 20.10 -10.91
C PRO A 23 -19.12 18.98 -11.73
N HIS A 24 -18.15 18.29 -11.16
CA HIS A 24 -17.37 17.25 -11.84
C HIS A 24 -17.85 15.82 -11.59
N HIS A 25 -18.93 15.59 -10.85
CA HIS A 25 -19.47 14.25 -10.60
C HIS A 25 -19.63 13.43 -11.88
N LEU A 26 -20.36 13.98 -12.87
CA LEU A 26 -20.69 13.28 -14.11
C LEU A 26 -19.46 13.04 -14.98
N SER A 27 -18.50 13.96 -14.96
CA SER A 27 -17.23 13.83 -15.70
C SER A 27 -16.35 12.75 -15.09
N LEU A 28 -16.16 12.78 -13.76
CA LEU A 28 -15.38 11.78 -13.04
C LEU A 28 -15.96 10.37 -13.27
N SER A 29 -17.27 10.22 -13.09
CA SER A 29 -17.93 8.92 -13.25
C SER A 29 -17.77 8.33 -14.65
N ARG A 30 -17.87 9.16 -15.69
CA ARG A 30 -17.65 8.74 -17.07
C ARG A 30 -16.19 8.36 -17.33
N LEU A 31 -15.23 9.09 -16.76
CA LEU A 31 -13.80 8.77 -16.89
C LEU A 31 -13.48 7.43 -16.23
N VAL A 32 -13.95 7.21 -15.00
CA VAL A 32 -13.78 5.94 -14.29
C VAL A 32 -14.44 4.80 -15.07
N ALA A 33 -15.70 4.95 -15.49
CA ALA A 33 -16.39 3.94 -16.31
C ALA A 33 -15.63 3.58 -17.60
N ARG A 34 -15.08 4.58 -18.28
CA ARG A 34 -14.29 4.36 -19.50
C ARG A 34 -13.01 3.58 -19.20
N SER A 35 -12.30 3.98 -18.14
CA SER A 35 -11.06 3.36 -17.69
C SER A 35 -11.27 1.88 -17.35
N LEU A 36 -12.28 1.60 -16.51
CA LEU A 36 -12.64 0.22 -16.11
C LEU A 36 -12.96 -0.69 -17.30
N ARG A 37 -13.70 -0.17 -18.29
CA ARG A 37 -14.03 -0.97 -19.48
C ARG A 37 -12.79 -1.25 -20.34
N ARG A 38 -11.89 -0.28 -20.48
CA ARG A 38 -10.72 -0.41 -21.36
C ARG A 38 -9.55 -1.13 -20.70
N GLY A 39 -9.50 -1.12 -19.36
CA GLY A 39 -8.31 -1.54 -18.64
C GLY A 39 -7.15 -0.55 -18.79
N ASP A 40 -7.44 0.73 -18.99
CA ASP A 40 -6.41 1.78 -19.11
C ASP A 40 -5.86 2.17 -17.73
N HIS A 41 -4.69 2.83 -17.69
CA HIS A 41 -4.22 3.53 -16.49
C HIS A 41 -4.75 4.95 -16.50
N THR A 42 -5.40 5.37 -15.42
CA THR A 42 -6.03 6.67 -15.31
C THR A 42 -5.70 7.28 -13.95
N LEU A 43 -5.02 8.42 -13.96
CA LEU A 43 -4.80 9.26 -12.79
C LEU A 43 -5.75 10.45 -12.83
N VAL A 44 -6.56 10.62 -11.80
CA VAL A 44 -7.47 11.76 -11.65
C VAL A 44 -7.09 12.58 -10.43
N ARG A 45 -6.81 13.86 -10.67
CA ARG A 45 -6.53 14.83 -9.63
C ARG A 45 -7.82 15.45 -9.13
N ILE A 46 -8.06 15.35 -7.83
CA ILE A 46 -9.21 15.93 -7.17
C ILE A 46 -8.72 17.17 -6.40
N ALA A 47 -9.42 18.29 -6.54
CA ALA A 47 -9.05 19.49 -5.79
C ALA A 47 -9.28 19.27 -4.29
N PRO A 48 -8.37 19.74 -3.40
CA PRO A 48 -8.61 19.69 -1.96
C PRO A 48 -9.92 20.39 -1.59
N GLY A 49 -10.64 19.82 -0.62
CA GLY A 49 -11.94 20.39 -0.21
C GLY A 49 -13.08 20.19 -1.21
N SER A 50 -12.94 19.28 -2.18
CA SER A 50 -14.04 18.86 -3.06
C SER A 50 -15.09 18.05 -2.30
N GLU A 51 -15.89 18.76 -1.50
CA GLU A 51 -17.17 18.29 -0.93
C GLU A 51 -18.34 18.94 -1.73
N PRO A 52 -19.47 18.23 -1.94
CA PRO A 52 -19.76 16.90 -1.41
C PRO A 52 -18.90 15.78 -2.05
N SER A 53 -18.61 14.79 -1.21
CA SER A 53 -17.84 13.58 -1.44
C SER A 53 -17.89 13.07 -2.89
N TRP A 54 -16.80 13.26 -3.62
CA TRP A 54 -16.59 12.74 -4.98
C TRP A 54 -16.74 11.22 -5.09
N TRP A 55 -16.71 10.50 -3.96
CA TRP A 55 -16.83 9.05 -3.82
C TRP A 55 -18.00 8.44 -4.57
N ILE A 56 -19.18 9.06 -4.54
CA ILE A 56 -20.35 8.51 -5.26
C ILE A 56 -20.07 8.42 -6.77
N SER A 57 -19.31 9.36 -7.32
CA SER A 57 -18.90 9.35 -8.72
C SER A 57 -17.93 8.21 -9.05
N LEU A 58 -17.14 7.76 -8.07
CA LEU A 58 -16.27 6.59 -8.17
C LEU A 58 -17.07 5.29 -8.00
N LEU A 59 -17.95 5.22 -7.00
CA LEU A 59 -18.65 3.98 -6.65
C LEU A 59 -19.71 3.57 -7.65
N VAL A 60 -20.45 4.51 -8.25
CA VAL A 60 -21.46 4.23 -9.29
C VAL A 60 -20.89 3.37 -10.44
N PRO A 61 -19.80 3.77 -11.12
CA PRO A 61 -19.25 2.96 -12.21
C PRO A 61 -18.63 1.65 -11.72
N LEU A 62 -18.13 1.57 -10.49
CA LEU A 62 -17.66 0.31 -9.90
C LEU A 62 -18.81 -0.66 -9.64
N ALA A 63 -19.95 -0.18 -9.15
CA ALA A 63 -21.14 -0.99 -8.92
C ALA A 63 -21.74 -1.53 -10.22
N LEU A 64 -21.67 -0.76 -11.30
CA LEU A 64 -22.23 -1.12 -12.60
C LEU A 64 -21.29 -1.94 -13.49
N SER A 65 -20.02 -2.07 -13.10
CA SER A 65 -19.03 -2.82 -13.88
C SER A 65 -19.01 -4.29 -13.47
N GLU A 66 -18.88 -5.18 -14.44
CA GLU A 66 -18.69 -6.62 -14.20
C GLU A 66 -17.20 -6.99 -14.03
N CYS A 67 -16.28 -6.03 -14.18
CA CYS A 67 -14.87 -6.32 -14.03
C CYS A 67 -14.51 -6.70 -12.58
N PRO A 68 -13.56 -7.63 -12.39
CA PRO A 68 -12.99 -7.91 -11.09
C PRO A 68 -12.11 -6.74 -10.64
N LEU A 69 -12.25 -6.33 -9.39
CA LEU A 69 -11.69 -5.09 -8.83
C LEU A 69 -10.93 -5.38 -7.54
N ALA A 70 -9.81 -4.69 -7.36
CA ALA A 70 -9.10 -4.56 -6.10
C ALA A 70 -9.09 -3.08 -5.70
N ILE A 71 -9.88 -2.74 -4.68
CA ILE A 71 -9.95 -1.40 -4.11
C ILE A 71 -8.93 -1.32 -2.99
N VAL A 72 -7.93 -0.45 -3.14
CA VAL A 72 -6.84 -0.28 -2.18
C VAL A 72 -7.03 1.03 -1.45
N VAL A 73 -7.22 0.94 -0.14
CA VAL A 73 -7.47 2.08 0.75
C VAL A 73 -6.70 1.90 2.06
N GLY A 74 -6.27 3.00 2.64
CA GLY A 74 -5.81 3.13 4.00
C GLY A 74 -6.98 3.13 5.00
N GLU A 75 -6.64 3.06 6.28
CA GLU A 75 -7.61 2.80 7.34
C GLU A 75 -8.73 3.86 7.42
N ALA A 76 -8.38 5.14 7.32
CA ALA A 76 -9.36 6.22 7.40
C ALA A 76 -10.39 6.17 6.25
N GLN A 77 -9.94 5.95 5.02
CA GLN A 77 -10.85 5.82 3.88
C GLN A 77 -11.58 4.49 3.85
N ARG A 78 -10.99 3.41 4.36
CA ARG A 78 -11.67 2.13 4.58
C ARG A 78 -12.89 2.30 5.48
N GLN A 79 -12.71 2.95 6.63
CA GLN A 79 -13.80 3.22 7.57
C GLN A 79 -14.88 4.09 6.92
N ARG A 80 -14.51 5.18 6.23
CA ARG A 80 -15.48 6.02 5.50
C ARG A 80 -16.23 5.22 4.42
N LEU A 81 -15.52 4.43 3.63
CA LEU A 81 -16.10 3.63 2.54
C LEU A 81 -17.16 2.67 3.09
N LEU A 82 -16.81 1.88 4.11
CA LEU A 82 -17.69 0.86 4.68
C LEU A 82 -18.86 1.44 5.48
N GLN A 83 -18.62 2.51 6.24
CA GLN A 83 -19.62 3.04 7.18
C GLN A 83 -20.51 4.13 6.58
N VAL A 84 -20.03 4.84 5.55
CA VAL A 84 -20.72 6.00 4.98
C VAL A 84 -21.07 5.75 3.52
N GLU A 85 -20.07 5.54 2.65
CA GLU A 85 -20.27 5.63 1.21
C GLU A 85 -20.98 4.40 0.62
N LEU A 86 -20.63 3.17 1.04
CA LEU A 86 -21.32 1.96 0.60
C LEU A 86 -22.77 1.90 1.10
N PRO A 87 -23.08 2.18 2.39
CA PRO A 87 -24.45 2.25 2.86
C PRO A 87 -25.26 3.35 2.17
N ARG A 88 -24.64 4.51 1.89
CA ARG A 88 -25.28 5.59 1.13
C ARG A 88 -25.68 5.13 -0.27
N LEU A 89 -24.76 4.46 -0.98
CA LEU A 89 -25.05 3.91 -2.31
C LEU A 89 -26.18 2.87 -2.26
N ALA A 90 -26.13 1.93 -1.32
CA ALA A 90 -27.14 0.88 -1.19
C ALA A 90 -28.53 1.41 -0.80
N LYS A 91 -28.59 2.48 0.02
CA LYS A 91 -29.85 3.14 0.37
C LYS A 91 -30.47 3.87 -0.83
N ALA A 92 -29.64 4.49 -1.65
CA ALA A 92 -30.11 5.27 -2.78
C ALA A 92 -30.55 4.37 -3.95
N GLU A 93 -29.84 3.26 -4.20
CA GLU A 93 -30.23 2.25 -5.20
C GLU A 93 -29.79 0.84 -4.75
N PRO A 94 -30.69 0.01 -4.18
CA PRO A 94 -30.34 -1.30 -3.65
C PRO A 94 -29.75 -2.27 -4.68
N SER A 95 -30.12 -2.11 -5.96
CA SER A 95 -29.57 -2.91 -7.07
C SER A 95 -28.08 -2.63 -7.35
N MET A 96 -27.54 -1.54 -6.79
CA MET A 96 -26.14 -1.12 -6.93
C MET A 96 -25.29 -1.41 -5.67
N ALA A 97 -25.81 -2.21 -4.72
CA ALA A 97 -25.04 -2.60 -3.55
C ALA A 97 -23.71 -3.28 -3.97
N LEU A 98 -22.59 -2.69 -3.53
CA LEU A 98 -21.26 -3.21 -3.84
C LEU A 98 -20.84 -4.20 -2.76
N ALA A 99 -20.90 -5.50 -3.07
CA ALA A 99 -20.40 -6.54 -2.17
C ALA A 99 -18.87 -6.56 -2.19
N CYS A 100 -18.24 -6.07 -1.11
CA CYS A 100 -16.79 -6.07 -0.93
C CYS A 100 -16.38 -7.28 -0.09
N PHE A 101 -15.36 -8.01 -0.55
CA PHE A 101 -14.70 -9.04 0.24
C PHE A 101 -13.53 -8.45 1.03
N GLU A 102 -13.39 -8.87 2.28
CA GLU A 102 -12.30 -8.51 3.18
C GLU A 102 -11.56 -9.78 3.61
N GLY A 103 -10.23 -9.77 3.55
CA GLY A 103 -9.38 -10.90 3.90
C GLY A 103 -8.12 -10.97 3.06
N ASP A 104 -7.21 -11.87 3.42
CA ASP A 104 -5.87 -11.96 2.82
C ASP A 104 -5.86 -12.65 1.44
N GLN A 105 -6.86 -13.48 1.17
CA GLN A 105 -7.05 -14.12 -0.14
C GLN A 105 -8.52 -14.09 -0.53
N ALA A 106 -8.85 -13.29 -1.55
CA ALA A 106 -10.20 -13.25 -2.08
C ALA A 106 -10.51 -14.50 -2.92
N PRO A 107 -11.71 -15.09 -2.77
CA PRO A 107 -12.21 -16.09 -3.73
C PRO A 107 -12.24 -15.52 -5.15
N GLU A 108 -12.06 -16.36 -6.16
CA GLU A 108 -12.12 -15.93 -7.58
C GLU A 108 -13.46 -15.26 -7.91
N ALA A 109 -14.56 -15.79 -7.35
CA ALA A 109 -15.92 -15.28 -7.51
C ALA A 109 -16.15 -13.90 -6.84
N ALA A 110 -15.29 -13.47 -5.92
CA ALA A 110 -15.41 -12.16 -5.29
C ALA A 110 -15.07 -11.06 -6.29
N ARG A 111 -16.10 -10.32 -6.75
CA ARG A 111 -15.91 -9.26 -7.75
C ARG A 111 -15.08 -8.10 -7.21
N VAL A 112 -15.31 -7.69 -5.96
CA VAL A 112 -14.60 -6.56 -5.35
C VAL A 112 -13.83 -7.05 -4.13
N TRP A 113 -12.52 -6.88 -4.17
CA TRP A 113 -11.63 -7.14 -3.04
C TRP A 113 -11.18 -5.82 -2.42
N LEU A 114 -11.45 -5.64 -1.13
CA LEU A 114 -11.00 -4.48 -0.37
C LEU A 114 -9.67 -4.81 0.33
N LEU A 115 -8.63 -4.05 -0.01
CA LEU A 115 -7.25 -4.27 0.41
C LEU A 115 -6.69 -3.06 1.14
N SER A 116 -5.84 -3.31 2.15
CA SER A 116 -4.86 -2.33 2.58
C SER A 116 -3.65 -2.32 1.63
N HIS A 117 -2.80 -1.29 1.73
CA HIS A 117 -1.56 -1.22 0.94
C HIS A 117 -0.60 -2.37 1.29
N GLN A 118 -0.59 -2.83 2.54
CA GLN A 118 0.17 -4.01 2.95
C GLN A 118 -0.37 -5.30 2.32
N GLN A 119 -1.69 -5.47 2.31
CA GLN A 119 -2.32 -6.63 1.67
C GLN A 119 -2.13 -6.59 0.15
N LEU A 120 -2.10 -5.42 -0.48
CA LEU A 120 -1.78 -5.28 -1.91
C LEU A 120 -0.37 -5.81 -2.21
N VAL A 121 0.63 -5.44 -1.42
CA VAL A 121 2.01 -5.89 -1.59
C VAL A 121 2.09 -7.42 -1.43
N ALA A 122 1.47 -7.97 -0.39
CA ALA A 122 1.44 -9.41 -0.17
C ALA A 122 0.73 -10.15 -1.31
N ALA A 123 -0.46 -9.68 -1.73
CA ALA A 123 -1.23 -10.28 -2.82
C ALA A 123 -0.49 -10.21 -4.16
N TRP A 124 0.27 -9.13 -4.40
CA TRP A 124 1.14 -9.02 -5.57
C TRP A 124 2.28 -10.04 -5.55
N GLN A 125 3.01 -10.13 -4.44
CA GLN A 125 4.14 -11.06 -4.30
C GLN A 125 3.73 -12.53 -4.40
N GLN A 126 2.52 -12.86 -3.95
CA GLN A 126 1.95 -14.22 -4.03
C GLN A 126 1.20 -14.48 -5.34
N GLY A 127 1.04 -13.49 -6.22
CA GLY A 127 0.31 -13.62 -7.48
C GLY A 127 -1.22 -13.75 -7.34
N TRP A 128 -1.79 -13.40 -6.18
CA TRP A 128 -3.22 -13.55 -5.88
C TRP A 128 -4.11 -12.45 -6.50
N LEU A 129 -3.54 -11.36 -7.00
CA LEU A 129 -4.32 -10.28 -7.63
C LEU A 129 -5.00 -10.73 -8.94
N GLY A 130 -4.44 -11.71 -9.65
CA GLY A 130 -4.93 -12.15 -10.96
C GLY A 130 -5.16 -10.98 -11.93
N GLU A 131 -6.33 -11.00 -12.59
CA GLU A 131 -6.76 -9.99 -13.57
C GLU A 131 -7.51 -8.79 -12.94
N ARG A 132 -7.51 -8.67 -11.61
CA ARG A 132 -8.23 -7.58 -10.92
C ARG A 132 -7.65 -6.24 -11.31
N GLN A 133 -8.51 -5.33 -11.77
CA GLN A 133 -8.11 -3.95 -11.99
C GLN A 133 -7.97 -3.22 -10.64
N LEU A 134 -7.00 -2.32 -10.54
CA LEU A 134 -6.72 -1.59 -9.31
C LEU A 134 -7.53 -0.30 -9.23
N VAL A 135 -8.06 -0.01 -8.06
CA VAL A 135 -8.72 1.27 -7.75
C VAL A 135 -8.08 1.82 -6.48
N ILE A 136 -7.39 2.95 -6.59
CA ILE A 136 -6.62 3.56 -5.52
C ILE A 136 -7.17 4.97 -5.30
N PRO A 137 -8.09 5.18 -4.35
CA PRO A 137 -8.74 6.47 -4.12
C PRO A 137 -7.87 7.50 -3.35
N GLU A 138 -6.64 7.11 -2.99
CA GLU A 138 -5.68 7.86 -2.15
C GLU A 138 -4.29 7.97 -2.80
N ALA A 139 -4.25 8.27 -4.10
CA ALA A 139 -3.03 8.25 -4.90
C ALA A 139 -1.92 9.18 -4.36
N GLU A 140 -2.27 10.26 -3.65
CA GLU A 140 -1.33 11.18 -3.00
C GLU A 140 -0.53 10.54 -1.87
N GLN A 141 -1.05 9.50 -1.22
CA GLN A 141 -0.38 8.77 -0.14
C GLN A 141 0.23 7.46 -0.62
N LEU A 142 0.01 7.08 -1.89
CA LEU A 142 0.38 5.78 -2.42
C LEU A 142 1.88 5.47 -2.23
N ASP A 143 2.78 6.40 -2.57
CA ASP A 143 4.22 6.18 -2.41
C ASP A 143 4.59 5.91 -0.95
N ALA A 144 4.11 6.75 -0.04
CA ALA A 144 4.39 6.63 1.39
C ALA A 144 3.84 5.32 1.97
N LEU A 145 2.61 4.95 1.62
CA LEU A 145 1.94 3.75 2.12
C LEU A 145 2.55 2.47 1.52
N LEU A 146 2.95 2.47 0.25
CA LEU A 146 3.67 1.34 -0.34
C LEU A 146 5.07 1.19 0.26
N ARG A 147 5.75 2.30 0.54
CA ARG A 147 7.07 2.28 1.16
C ARG A 147 7.00 1.70 2.57
N GLN A 148 5.99 2.08 3.36
CA GLN A 148 5.71 1.48 4.66
C GLN A 148 5.32 -0.01 4.53
N ALA A 149 4.51 -0.36 3.54
CA ALA A 149 4.10 -1.75 3.30
C ALA A 149 5.27 -2.68 2.92
N LEU A 150 6.29 -2.14 2.25
CA LEU A 150 7.52 -2.85 1.85
C LEU A 150 8.63 -2.76 2.91
N GLU A 151 8.39 -2.09 4.04
CA GLU A 151 9.37 -1.93 5.09
C GLU A 151 9.75 -3.28 5.70
N VAL A 152 11.05 -3.50 5.85
CA VAL A 152 11.57 -4.62 6.63
C VAL A 152 12.13 -4.09 7.94
N VAL A 153 11.50 -4.49 9.07
CA VAL A 153 11.93 -4.12 10.41
C VAL A 153 12.59 -5.31 11.13
N VAL A 154 13.86 -5.18 11.48
CA VAL A 154 14.56 -6.14 12.34
C VAL A 154 14.59 -5.61 13.76
N THR A 155 13.92 -6.32 14.67
CA THR A 155 13.90 -6.02 16.10
C THR A 155 14.99 -6.80 16.84
N PRO A 156 15.33 -6.44 18.10
CA PRO A 156 16.23 -7.24 18.93
C PRO A 156 15.80 -8.71 19.04
N GLN A 157 14.49 -8.99 19.08
CA GLN A 157 13.98 -10.35 19.13
C GLN A 157 14.32 -11.16 17.87
N HIS A 158 14.34 -10.53 16.70
CA HIS A 158 14.74 -11.18 15.45
C HIS A 158 16.22 -11.56 15.44
N TRP A 159 17.09 -10.79 16.10
CA TRP A 159 18.49 -11.15 16.32
C TRP A 159 18.64 -12.38 17.21
N ASP A 160 17.88 -12.44 18.30
CA ASP A 160 17.90 -13.59 19.21
C ASP A 160 17.31 -14.85 18.57
N GLN A 161 16.28 -14.71 17.73
CA GLN A 161 15.76 -15.82 16.92
C GLN A 161 16.79 -16.32 15.91
N LEU A 162 17.50 -15.43 15.21
CA LEU A 162 18.55 -15.80 14.26
C LEU A 162 19.70 -16.56 14.94
N ARG A 163 20.15 -16.08 16.11
CA ARG A 163 21.20 -16.76 16.89
C ARG A 163 20.78 -18.16 17.31
N ARG A 164 19.53 -18.33 17.76
CA ARG A 164 18.98 -19.66 18.12
C ARG A 164 18.85 -20.58 16.92
N ALA A 165 18.46 -20.04 15.76
CA ALA A 165 18.33 -20.79 14.53
C ALA A 165 19.69 -21.18 13.91
N GLN A 166 20.76 -20.43 14.21
CA GLN A 166 22.09 -20.61 13.63
C GLN A 166 23.20 -20.66 14.70
N PRO A 167 23.24 -21.70 15.57
CA PRO A 167 24.24 -21.79 16.64
C PRO A 167 25.68 -21.80 16.14
N ALA A 168 25.95 -22.40 14.97
CA ALA A 168 27.27 -22.48 14.37
C ALA A 168 27.87 -21.10 14.00
N ALA A 169 27.02 -20.09 13.80
CA ALA A 169 27.43 -18.74 13.42
C ALA A 169 27.25 -17.71 14.56
N GLU A 170 26.94 -18.17 15.78
CA GLU A 170 26.58 -17.29 16.90
C GLU A 170 27.68 -16.27 17.23
N SER A 171 28.95 -16.69 17.25
CA SER A 171 30.09 -15.81 17.57
C SER A 171 30.25 -14.69 16.54
N SER A 172 30.09 -15.00 15.26
CA SER A 172 30.11 -14.03 14.16
C SER A 172 28.91 -13.09 14.22
N LEU A 173 27.70 -13.62 14.46
CA LEU A 173 26.48 -12.82 14.60
C LEU A 173 26.57 -11.84 15.77
N LEU A 174 27.06 -12.29 16.92
CA LEU A 174 27.21 -11.47 18.12
C LEU A 174 28.24 -10.36 17.89
N SER A 175 29.37 -10.69 17.25
CA SER A 175 30.40 -9.71 16.91
C SER A 175 29.89 -8.63 15.96
N LEU A 176 29.12 -9.01 14.94
CA LEU A 176 28.48 -8.07 14.00
C LEU A 176 27.43 -7.20 14.70
N HIS A 177 26.56 -7.81 15.50
CA HIS A 177 25.56 -7.08 16.27
C HIS A 177 26.20 -6.07 17.22
N GLN A 178 27.30 -6.43 17.91
CA GLN A 178 28.05 -5.50 18.76
C GLN A 178 28.68 -4.35 17.96
N ARG A 179 29.25 -4.63 16.78
CA ARG A 179 29.81 -3.58 15.91
C ARG A 179 28.73 -2.58 15.49
N LEU A 180 27.58 -3.06 15.03
CA LEU A 180 26.43 -2.23 14.67
C LEU A 180 25.92 -1.44 15.86
N ASN A 181 25.78 -2.09 17.02
CA ASN A 181 25.31 -1.45 18.25
C ASN A 181 26.23 -0.28 18.66
N ARG A 182 27.56 -0.47 18.66
CA ARG A 182 28.51 0.61 18.94
C ARG A 182 28.33 1.77 17.98
N ARG A 183 28.16 1.48 16.68
CA ARG A 183 27.95 2.52 15.67
C ARG A 183 26.69 3.33 15.94
N VAL A 184 25.56 2.66 16.16
CA VAL A 184 24.27 3.31 16.43
C VAL A 184 24.33 4.15 17.70
N LEU A 185 24.91 3.64 18.78
CA LEU A 185 25.00 4.35 20.07
C LEU A 185 26.02 5.49 20.07
N SER A 186 27.06 5.40 19.24
CA SER A 186 28.05 6.48 19.08
C SER A 186 27.57 7.66 18.24
N ALA A 187 26.44 7.51 17.54
CA ALA A 187 25.92 8.54 16.67
C ALA A 187 25.42 9.76 17.46
N PRO A 188 25.52 10.98 16.89
CA PRO A 188 25.00 12.18 17.54
C PRO A 188 23.50 12.04 17.82
N ARG A 189 23.06 12.40 19.03
CA ARG A 189 21.63 12.35 19.40
C ARG A 189 20.86 13.32 18.52
N ARG A 190 20.01 12.77 17.65
CA ARG A 190 19.07 13.54 16.80
C ARG A 190 17.68 13.54 17.44
N PRO A 191 16.84 14.57 17.21
CA PRO A 191 15.49 14.64 17.76
C PRO A 191 14.66 13.38 17.49
N ASN A 192 14.82 12.79 16.30
CA ASN A 192 14.06 11.60 15.88
C ASN A 192 14.74 10.27 16.24
N GLN A 193 15.92 10.31 16.89
CA GLN A 193 16.72 9.12 17.26
C GLN A 193 17.01 8.16 16.08
N LEU A 194 17.07 8.70 14.86
CA LEU A 194 17.37 7.96 13.64
C LEU A 194 18.85 8.07 13.28
N VAL A 195 19.47 6.92 13.01
CA VAL A 195 20.88 6.82 12.60
C VAL A 195 20.94 6.14 11.24
N ALA A 196 21.36 6.88 10.20
CA ALA A 196 21.53 6.31 8.87
C ALA A 196 22.65 5.26 8.86
N LEU A 197 22.43 4.14 8.17
CA LEU A 197 23.42 3.08 8.01
C LEU A 197 23.88 3.04 6.55
N ALA A 198 25.19 3.24 6.34
CA ALA A 198 25.78 3.11 5.02
C ALA A 198 25.84 1.63 4.57
N PRO A 199 25.85 1.36 3.25
CA PRO A 199 25.93 0.00 2.72
C PRO A 199 27.11 -0.82 3.25
N ASP A 200 28.26 -0.17 3.48
CA ASP A 200 29.49 -0.81 3.98
C ASP A 200 29.36 -1.39 5.38
N ASP A 201 28.42 -0.87 6.18
CA ASP A 201 28.19 -1.35 7.54
C ASP A 201 27.26 -2.56 7.56
N GLU A 202 26.42 -2.68 6.54
CA GLU A 202 25.54 -3.84 6.33
C GLU A 202 26.20 -4.97 5.57
N ALA A 203 27.20 -4.66 4.73
CA ALA A 203 27.86 -5.64 3.87
C ALA A 203 28.35 -6.89 4.63
N PRO A 204 28.98 -6.79 5.82
CA PRO A 204 29.38 -7.95 6.60
C PRO A 204 28.20 -8.82 7.06
N LEU A 205 27.09 -8.18 7.44
CA LEU A 205 25.87 -8.87 7.84
C LEU A 205 25.23 -9.60 6.65
N ARG A 206 25.13 -8.94 5.50
CA ARG A 206 24.64 -9.56 4.26
C ARG A 206 25.47 -10.75 3.85
N HIS A 207 26.79 -10.61 3.86
CA HIS A 207 27.69 -11.71 3.50
C HIS A 207 27.51 -12.91 4.42
N LEU A 208 27.42 -12.69 5.73
CA LEU A 208 27.15 -13.75 6.68
C LEU A 208 25.80 -14.42 6.42
N LEU A 209 24.72 -13.64 6.27
CA LEU A 209 23.37 -14.18 6.03
C LEU A 209 23.27 -15.00 4.74
N GLN A 210 24.03 -14.67 3.69
CA GLN A 210 24.07 -15.47 2.45
C GLN A 210 24.61 -16.88 2.65
N LEU A 211 25.43 -17.09 3.69
CA LEU A 211 26.04 -18.39 4.01
C LEU A 211 25.18 -19.23 4.95
N LEU A 212 24.13 -18.64 5.55
CA LEU A 212 23.28 -19.27 6.54
C LEU A 212 21.97 -19.74 5.91
N SER A 213 21.56 -20.96 6.25
CA SER A 213 20.27 -21.52 5.87
C SER A 213 19.80 -22.54 6.91
N PRO A 214 18.51 -22.59 7.29
CA PRO A 214 17.45 -21.64 6.94
C PRO A 214 17.50 -20.34 7.75
N LEU A 215 17.03 -19.24 7.16
CA LEU A 215 16.93 -17.94 7.83
C LEU A 215 15.50 -17.72 8.36
N PRO A 216 15.30 -17.41 9.66
CA PRO A 216 13.99 -17.05 10.17
C PRO A 216 13.55 -15.68 9.66
N ALA A 217 12.23 -15.43 9.57
CA ALA A 217 11.72 -14.09 9.25
C ALA A 217 12.21 -13.05 10.29
N PRO A 218 12.49 -11.80 9.89
CA PRO A 218 12.37 -11.19 8.55
C PRO A 218 13.70 -11.19 7.75
N TRP A 219 14.66 -12.04 8.12
CA TRP A 219 15.99 -12.04 7.52
C TRP A 219 16.05 -12.38 6.02
N PRO A 220 15.22 -13.30 5.49
CA PRO A 220 15.11 -13.51 4.04
C PRO A 220 14.71 -12.23 3.29
N ASP A 221 13.70 -11.51 3.79
CA ASP A 221 13.19 -10.30 3.17
C ASP A 221 14.21 -9.16 3.26
N TRP A 222 14.89 -9.02 4.40
CA TRP A 222 15.96 -8.04 4.58
C TRP A 222 17.14 -8.30 3.62
N LEU A 223 17.48 -9.58 3.39
CA LEU A 223 18.54 -9.98 2.47
C LEU A 223 18.13 -9.75 1.01
N ALA A 224 16.86 -10.01 0.67
CA ALA A 224 16.29 -9.78 -0.66
C ALA A 224 16.19 -8.28 -1.00
N ALA A 225 15.93 -7.43 0.00
CA ALA A 225 15.96 -5.98 -0.09
C ALA A 225 17.39 -5.46 -0.29
N LYS A 226 17.94 -5.52 -1.51
CA LYS A 226 19.33 -5.12 -1.84
C LYS A 226 19.41 -4.13 -2.99
N GLY A 227 20.56 -3.46 -3.10
CA GLY A 227 20.88 -2.51 -4.16
C GLY A 227 20.60 -1.05 -3.81
N ASP A 228 20.93 -0.16 -4.74
CA ASP A 228 20.90 1.30 -4.56
C ASP A 228 19.49 1.87 -4.39
N GLY A 229 18.47 1.10 -4.77
CA GLY A 229 17.06 1.44 -4.57
C GLY A 229 16.54 1.22 -3.16
N TRP A 230 17.39 0.92 -2.18
CA TRP A 230 17.00 0.66 -0.79
C TRP A 230 17.87 1.43 0.20
N THR A 231 17.27 1.95 1.27
CA THR A 231 17.99 2.64 2.34
C THR A 231 17.71 1.99 3.68
N SER A 232 18.63 2.20 4.63
CA SER A 232 18.49 1.66 5.96
C SER A 232 18.95 2.62 7.03
N TRP A 233 18.28 2.51 8.18
CA TRP A 233 18.60 3.26 9.36
C TRP A 233 18.31 2.43 10.60
N ALA A 234 18.96 2.77 11.69
CA ALA A 234 18.59 2.31 13.00
C ALA A 234 17.71 3.35 13.69
N GLN A 235 16.60 2.90 14.28
CA GLN A 235 15.79 3.70 15.19
C GLN A 235 16.15 3.32 16.63
N LEU A 236 16.69 4.26 17.39
CA LEU A 236 17.08 4.04 18.78
C LEU A 236 15.92 4.34 19.73
N ASN A 237 15.63 3.41 20.64
CA ASN A 237 14.81 3.64 21.81
C ASN A 237 15.73 4.05 22.98
N PRO A 238 15.77 5.34 23.37
CA PRO A 238 16.68 5.82 24.41
C PRO A 238 16.33 5.32 25.81
N GLN A 239 15.09 4.88 26.06
CA GLN A 239 14.66 4.38 27.37
C GLN A 239 15.16 2.95 27.61
N LEU A 240 15.16 2.12 26.57
CA LEU A 240 15.55 0.70 26.65
C LEU A 240 16.98 0.44 26.16
N LEU A 241 17.65 1.45 25.60
CA LEU A 241 18.95 1.30 24.90
C LEU A 241 18.94 0.19 23.84
N GLN A 242 17.77 0.00 23.23
CA GLN A 242 17.53 -0.95 22.15
C GLN A 242 17.35 -0.20 20.84
N TRP A 243 17.69 -0.83 19.74
CA TRP A 243 17.50 -0.27 18.42
C TRP A 243 16.81 -1.26 17.49
N GLN A 244 16.11 -0.73 16.50
CA GLN A 244 15.49 -1.50 15.43
C GLN A 244 16.17 -1.13 14.12
N LEU A 245 16.45 -2.12 13.27
CA LEU A 245 16.93 -1.89 11.92
C LEU A 245 15.71 -1.73 11.02
N HIS A 246 15.63 -0.62 10.31
CA HIS A 246 14.58 -0.37 9.34
C HIS A 246 15.20 -0.34 7.96
N ARG A 247 14.48 -0.89 6.99
CA ARG A 247 14.88 -0.88 5.59
C ARG A 247 13.70 -0.59 4.69
N HIS A 248 13.80 0.47 3.89
CA HIS A 248 12.74 0.93 2.98
C HIS A 248 13.25 0.99 1.54
N PRO A 249 12.36 0.77 0.56
CA PRO A 249 12.68 1.08 -0.82
C PRO A 249 12.67 2.61 -1.03
N LEU A 250 13.57 3.10 -1.90
CA LEU A 250 13.56 4.48 -2.37
C LEU A 250 12.43 4.73 -3.36
N GLU A 251 12.17 3.75 -4.23
CA GLU A 251 11.11 3.76 -5.23
C GLU A 251 10.27 2.49 -5.07
N PRO A 252 9.17 2.52 -4.29
CA PRO A 252 8.39 1.33 -3.99
C PRO A 252 7.76 0.68 -5.25
N LEU A 253 7.36 1.49 -6.24
CA LEU A 253 6.83 0.98 -7.51
C LEU A 253 7.88 0.28 -8.37
N ALA A 254 9.16 0.65 -8.24
CA ALA A 254 10.25 -0.05 -8.92
C ALA A 254 10.48 -1.45 -8.33
N VAL A 255 10.27 -1.62 -7.01
CA VAL A 255 10.29 -2.93 -6.34
C VAL A 255 9.08 -3.76 -6.72
N LEU A 256 7.91 -3.13 -6.85
CA LEU A 256 6.65 -3.74 -7.30
C LEU A 256 6.51 -3.73 -8.83
N ARG A 257 7.63 -3.90 -9.55
CA ARG A 257 7.63 -3.88 -11.01
C ARG A 257 6.63 -4.91 -11.55
N GLY A 258 5.76 -4.48 -12.46
CA GLY A 258 4.70 -5.31 -13.00
C GLY A 258 3.34 -5.13 -12.30
N LEU A 259 3.26 -4.44 -11.16
CA LEU A 259 2.00 -4.22 -10.42
C LEU A 259 0.92 -3.50 -11.25
N LEU A 260 1.30 -2.69 -12.23
CA LEU A 260 0.35 -2.05 -13.15
C LEU A 260 0.35 -2.71 -14.54
N GLU A 261 1.32 -3.56 -14.84
CA GLU A 261 1.44 -4.20 -16.15
C GLU A 261 0.34 -5.25 -16.33
N GLY A 262 -0.35 -5.20 -17.47
CA GLY A 262 -1.41 -6.15 -17.81
C GLY A 262 -2.76 -5.91 -17.11
N ARG A 263 -2.88 -4.92 -16.23
CA ARG A 263 -4.16 -4.59 -15.56
C ARG A 263 -4.50 -3.10 -15.62
N GLY A 264 -5.80 -2.82 -15.71
CA GLY A 264 -6.32 -1.46 -15.59
C GLY A 264 -6.11 -0.89 -14.19
N ALA A 265 -5.92 0.42 -14.09
CA ALA A 265 -5.70 1.09 -12.82
C ALA A 265 -6.36 2.47 -12.81
N VAL A 266 -7.22 2.71 -11.82
CA VAL A 266 -7.84 4.01 -11.57
C VAL A 266 -7.27 4.56 -10.28
N LEU A 267 -6.43 5.59 -10.39
CA LEU A 267 -5.84 6.31 -9.29
C LEU A 267 -6.56 7.65 -9.14
N LEU A 268 -7.08 7.93 -7.95
CA LEU A 268 -7.67 9.22 -7.61
C LEU A 268 -6.92 9.78 -6.42
N GLY A 269 -6.71 11.10 -6.39
CA GLY A 269 -6.07 11.68 -5.23
C GLY A 269 -6.17 13.19 -5.14
N GLN A 270 -6.10 13.69 -3.91
CA GLN A 270 -5.98 15.12 -3.62
C GLN A 270 -4.53 15.57 -3.78
N LEU A 271 -4.09 15.59 -5.04
CA LEU A 271 -2.72 15.95 -5.39
C LEU A 271 -2.55 17.46 -5.36
N ALA A 272 -1.74 17.96 -4.42
CA ALA A 272 -1.33 19.36 -4.36
C ALA A 272 -0.85 19.82 -5.75
N PRO A 273 -1.14 21.06 -6.18
CA PRO A 273 -0.45 21.64 -7.33
C PRO A 273 1.05 21.61 -7.04
N GLY A 274 1.81 21.03 -7.97
CA GLY A 274 3.18 20.58 -7.75
C GLY A 274 4.03 21.58 -6.97
N SER A 275 4.62 21.08 -5.89
CA SER A 275 5.84 21.62 -5.28
C SER A 275 7.06 21.12 -6.03
#